data_AF-A0A0F9QGD7-F1
#
_entry.id   AF-A0A0F9QGD7-F1
#
_cell.length_a   1.000
_cell.length_b   1.000
_cell.length_c   1.000
_cell.angle_alpha   90.00
_cell.angle_beta   90.00
_cell.angle_gamma   90.00
#
_symmetry.space_group_name_H-M   'P 1'
#
loop_
_entity.id
_entity.type
_entity.pdbx_description
1 polymer ?
#
loop_
_entity_poly.entity_id
_entity_poly.type
_entity_poly.pdbx_seq_one_letter_code
_entity_poly.pdbx_strand_id
1 'polypeptide(L)'
;MDNDNPCKGCGVCCMHMRTPPFVPDTSEWRNLSVALQNEVHAHAGRETVLSRALDYIGMADEAPCLWFDMRTGECREWERRPEVCRDFEVGGEACVKMRVGVGLSAPAPAGGSARVCDGSSRLQNTEVLHLLPDAGSTPARYSARPG
;
A
#
# COMPACT_ATOMS: atom_id res chain seq x y z
N MET A 1 -5.98 28.85 -1.40
CA MET A 1 -4.72 28.22 -1.88
C MET A 1 -5.00 26.73 -1.87
N ASP A 2 -5.26 26.19 -3.06
CA ASP A 2 -5.88 24.88 -3.30
C ASP A 2 -4.97 23.73 -2.89
N ASN A 3 -5.11 23.31 -1.62
CA ASN A 3 -4.33 22.24 -0.99
C ASN A 3 -5.21 21.04 -0.59
N ASP A 4 -6.43 20.95 -1.10
CA ASP A 4 -7.48 20.05 -0.57
C ASP A 4 -7.45 18.61 -1.10
N ASN A 5 -6.50 18.28 -1.98
CA ASN A 5 -6.30 16.89 -2.43
C ASN A 5 -4.92 16.38 -1.98
N PRO A 6 -4.83 15.72 -0.83
CA PRO A 6 -3.56 15.17 -0.34
C PRO A 6 -3.00 14.04 -1.21
N CYS A 7 -3.74 13.57 -2.22
CA CYS A 7 -3.19 12.66 -3.22
C CYS A 7 -2.38 13.36 -4.32
N LYS A 8 -2.43 14.70 -4.48
CA LYS A 8 -1.65 15.40 -5.52
C LYS A 8 -0.16 15.08 -5.42
N GLY A 9 0.35 14.39 -6.45
CA GLY A 9 1.77 14.00 -6.54
C GLY A 9 2.23 12.93 -5.53
N CYS A 10 1.32 12.28 -4.79
CA CYS A 10 1.68 11.21 -3.86
C CYS A 10 1.19 9.84 -4.36
N GLY A 11 -0.11 9.65 -4.46
CA GLY A 11 -0.69 8.42 -5.01
C GLY A 11 -0.35 7.10 -4.33
N VAL A 12 0.37 7.08 -3.21
CA VAL A 12 1.02 5.86 -2.70
C VAL A 12 0.03 4.74 -2.40
N CYS A 13 -1.12 5.05 -1.79
CA CYS A 13 -2.17 4.06 -1.57
C CYS A 13 -2.74 3.54 -2.90
N CYS A 14 -2.89 4.41 -3.91
CA CYS A 14 -3.37 4.02 -5.22
C CYS A 14 -2.38 3.11 -5.97
N MET A 15 -1.09 3.14 -5.68
CA MET A 15 -0.09 2.28 -6.35
C MET A 15 -0.21 0.79 -6.00
N HIS A 16 -0.89 0.45 -4.90
CA HIS A 16 -0.91 -0.92 -4.37
C HIS A 16 -2.28 -1.60 -4.37
N MET A 17 -3.36 -0.92 -4.82
CA MET A 17 -4.72 -1.46 -4.68
C MET A 17 -5.32 -2.04 -5.96
N ARG A 18 -4.78 -1.73 -7.15
CA ARG A 18 -5.23 -2.20 -8.48
C ARG A 18 -6.66 -1.81 -8.91
N THR A 19 -7.64 -1.99 -8.05
CA THR A 19 -9.04 -1.66 -8.28
C THR A 19 -9.55 -0.82 -7.11
N PRO A 20 -10.43 0.18 -7.33
CA PRO A 20 -11.08 0.86 -6.22
C PRO A 20 -11.82 -0.17 -5.34
N PRO A 21 -11.53 -0.23 -4.02
CA PRO A 21 -12.06 -1.26 -3.12
C PRO A 21 -13.49 -0.96 -2.69
N PHE A 22 -14.42 -1.00 -3.65
CA PHE A 22 -15.85 -0.96 -3.34
C PHE A 22 -16.28 -2.26 -2.68
N VAL A 23 -17.10 -2.15 -1.63
CA VAL A 23 -17.80 -3.29 -1.08
C VAL A 23 -19.03 -3.56 -1.96
N PRO A 24 -19.22 -4.77 -2.51
CA PRO A 24 -20.40 -5.09 -3.33
C PRO A 24 -21.72 -4.83 -2.60
N ASP A 25 -22.75 -4.46 -3.35
CA ASP A 25 -24.14 -4.22 -2.88
C ASP A 25 -24.34 -3.10 -1.83
N THR A 26 -23.30 -2.35 -1.51
CA THR A 26 -23.40 -1.16 -0.67
C THR A 26 -24.06 0.02 -1.40
N SER A 27 -24.45 1.05 -0.64
CA SER A 27 -24.96 2.30 -1.20
C SER A 27 -23.88 3.04 -1.98
N GLU A 28 -22.62 3.02 -1.55
CA GLU A 28 -21.50 3.65 -2.28
C GLU A 28 -21.32 3.06 -3.69
N TRP A 29 -21.41 1.73 -3.83
CA TRP A 29 -21.37 1.07 -5.13
C TRP A 29 -22.55 1.47 -6.01
N ARG A 30 -23.77 1.42 -5.46
CA ARG A 30 -25.00 1.78 -6.18
C ARG A 30 -25.07 3.25 -6.59
N ASN A 31 -24.37 4.13 -5.88
CA ASN A 31 -24.33 5.57 -6.16
C ASN A 31 -23.34 5.93 -7.28
N LEU A 32 -22.45 5.01 -7.70
CA LEU A 32 -21.64 5.22 -8.89
C LEU A 32 -22.53 5.24 -10.14
N SER A 33 -22.12 6.02 -11.15
CA SER A 33 -22.76 5.94 -12.45
C SER A 33 -22.57 4.53 -13.05
N VAL A 34 -23.52 4.09 -13.88
CA VAL A 34 -23.41 2.80 -14.59
C VAL A 34 -22.10 2.70 -15.39
N ALA A 35 -21.62 3.83 -15.94
CA ALA A 35 -20.35 3.88 -16.65
C ALA A 35 -19.15 3.54 -15.75
N LEU A 36 -19.10 4.11 -14.54
CA LEU A 36 -18.03 3.84 -13.57
C LEU A 36 -18.13 2.43 -12.99
N GLN A 37 -19.34 1.93 -12.72
CA GLN A 37 -19.55 0.54 -12.31
C GLN A 37 -19.03 -0.43 -13.38
N ASN A 38 -19.32 -0.16 -14.66
CA ASN A 38 -18.82 -0.96 -15.77
C ASN A 38 -17.29 -0.85 -15.90
N GLU A 39 -16.70 0.32 -15.68
CA GLU A 39 -15.24 0.50 -15.71
C GLU A 39 -14.55 -0.36 -14.65
N VAL A 40 -15.05 -0.30 -13.41
CA VAL A 40 -14.52 -1.09 -12.28
C VAL A 40 -14.72 -2.59 -12.53
N HIS A 41 -15.92 -3.02 -12.94
CA HIS A 41 -16.18 -4.42 -13.27
C HIS A 41 -15.34 -4.93 -14.44
N ALA A 42 -15.14 -4.12 -15.48
CA ALA A 42 -14.29 -4.51 -16.62
C ALA A 42 -12.82 -4.64 -16.20
N HIS A 43 -12.35 -3.83 -15.24
CA HIS A 43 -11.00 -3.97 -14.70
C HIS A 43 -10.84 -5.20 -13.82
N ALA A 44 -11.73 -5.40 -12.84
CA ALA A 44 -11.76 -6.59 -12.00
C ALA A 44 -12.03 -7.88 -12.81
N GLY A 45 -12.75 -7.77 -13.94
CA GLY A 45 -13.06 -8.86 -14.86
C GLY A 45 -11.86 -9.31 -15.71
N ARG A 46 -10.84 -8.46 -15.88
CA ARG A 46 -9.58 -8.81 -16.55
C ARG A 46 -8.64 -9.62 -15.65
N GLU A 47 -9.00 -9.83 -14.39
CA GLU A 47 -8.20 -10.60 -13.45
C GLU A 47 -8.29 -12.10 -13.76
N THR A 48 -7.14 -12.75 -13.69
CA THR A 48 -7.11 -14.22 -13.71
C THR A 48 -7.65 -14.77 -12.40
N VAL A 49 -8.12 -16.02 -12.41
CA VAL A 49 -8.50 -16.74 -11.18
C VAL A 49 -7.37 -16.72 -10.14
N LEU A 50 -6.11 -16.77 -10.61
CA LEU A 50 -4.93 -16.68 -9.76
C LEU A 50 -4.79 -15.29 -9.10
N SER A 51 -4.96 -14.20 -9.86
CA SER A 51 -4.89 -12.83 -9.31
C SER A 51 -5.96 -12.60 -8.24
N ARG A 52 -7.19 -13.08 -8.48
CA ARG A 52 -8.28 -13.02 -7.47
C ARG A 52 -7.97 -13.84 -6.21
N ALA A 53 -7.40 -15.04 -6.38
CA ALA A 53 -7.04 -15.90 -5.26
C ALA A 53 -5.90 -15.27 -4.42
N LEU A 54 -4.92 -14.63 -5.08
CA LEU A 54 -3.84 -13.91 -4.43
C LEU A 54 -4.35 -12.68 -3.66
N ASP A 55 -5.26 -11.91 -4.25
CA ASP A 55 -5.90 -10.77 -3.58
C ASP A 55 -6.67 -11.22 -2.33
N TYR A 56 -7.43 -12.32 -2.43
CA TYR A 56 -8.16 -12.90 -1.29
C TYR A 56 -7.26 -13.30 -0.11
N ILE A 57 -6.02 -13.74 -0.37
CA ILE A 57 -5.04 -14.09 0.67
C ILE A 57 -4.09 -12.93 1.05
N GLY A 58 -4.36 -11.71 0.57
CA GLY A 58 -3.55 -10.52 0.85
C GLY A 58 -2.19 -10.49 0.15
N MET A 59 -2.01 -11.31 -0.88
CA MET A 59 -0.82 -11.35 -1.76
C MET A 59 -1.11 -10.73 -3.13
N ALA A 60 -2.05 -9.78 -3.17
CA ALA A 60 -2.45 -9.08 -4.38
C ALA A 60 -1.23 -8.57 -5.14
N ASP A 61 -1.31 -8.64 -6.46
CA ASP A 61 -0.32 -8.05 -7.34
C ASP A 61 -0.35 -6.53 -7.18
N GLU A 62 0.71 -5.99 -6.53
CA GLU A 62 0.97 -4.56 -6.31
C GLU A 62 0.96 -3.79 -7.64
N ALA A 63 -0.23 -3.50 -8.13
CA ALA A 63 -0.45 -2.76 -9.35
C ALA A 63 -1.21 -1.47 -9.05
N PRO A 64 -0.95 -0.43 -9.85
CA PRO A 64 -1.68 0.81 -9.70
C PRO A 64 -3.18 0.64 -9.92
N CYS A 65 -3.94 1.35 -9.09
CA CYS A 65 -5.38 1.44 -9.19
C CYS A 65 -5.82 1.91 -10.58
N LEU A 66 -6.90 1.34 -11.12
CA LEU A 66 -7.52 1.81 -12.37
C LEU A 66 -7.77 3.32 -12.40
N TRP A 67 -8.13 3.92 -11.27
CA TRP A 67 -8.37 5.36 -11.18
C TRP A 67 -7.10 6.18 -10.94
N PHE A 68 -5.94 5.56 -10.81
CA PHE A 68 -4.68 6.26 -10.64
C PHE A 68 -4.15 6.80 -11.97
N ASP A 69 -3.91 8.11 -12.03
CA ASP A 69 -3.15 8.73 -13.10
C ASP A 69 -1.66 8.74 -12.72
N MET A 70 -0.90 7.81 -13.30
CA MET A 70 0.55 7.70 -13.09
C MET A 70 1.35 8.95 -13.49
N ARG A 71 0.81 9.79 -14.39
CA ARG A 71 1.50 10.97 -14.89
C ARG A 71 1.40 12.14 -13.92
N THR A 72 0.23 12.32 -13.31
CA THR A 72 -0.02 13.40 -12.33
C THR A 72 0.18 12.93 -10.89
N GLY A 73 0.19 11.61 -10.66
CA GLY A 73 0.24 11.02 -9.33
C GLY A 73 -1.07 11.19 -8.56
N GLU A 74 -2.20 11.32 -9.25
CA GLU A 74 -3.51 11.65 -8.66
C GLU A 74 -4.56 10.57 -8.91
N CYS A 75 -5.59 10.52 -8.06
CA CYS A 75 -6.81 9.75 -8.34
C CYS A 75 -7.75 10.56 -9.24
N ARG A 76 -8.05 10.02 -10.43
CA ARG A 76 -8.95 10.63 -11.43
C ARG A 76 -10.37 10.79 -10.92
N GLU A 77 -10.80 9.89 -10.04
CA GLU A 77 -12.17 9.84 -9.50
C GLU A 77 -12.20 10.19 -8.00
N TRP A 78 -11.45 11.23 -7.60
CA TRP A 78 -11.29 11.66 -6.20
C TRP A 78 -12.59 11.79 -5.40
N GLU A 79 -13.62 12.41 -5.99
CA GLU A 79 -14.91 12.64 -5.33
C GLU A 79 -15.76 11.37 -5.19
N ARG A 80 -15.48 10.37 -6.01
CA ARG A 80 -16.27 9.13 -6.14
C ARG A 80 -15.55 7.93 -5.55
N ARG A 81 -14.49 8.19 -4.76
CA ARG A 81 -13.72 7.17 -4.07
C ARG A 81 -14.58 6.37 -3.07
N PRO A 82 -14.31 5.06 -2.92
CA PRO A 82 -14.89 4.25 -1.86
C PRO A 82 -14.66 4.86 -0.47
N GLU A 83 -15.50 4.50 0.49
CA GLU A 83 -15.38 4.97 1.89
C GLU A 83 -14.01 4.69 2.48
N VAL A 84 -13.46 3.47 2.32
CA VAL A 84 -12.11 3.12 2.79
C VAL A 84 -11.02 4.03 2.21
N CYS A 85 -11.19 4.51 0.97
CA CYS A 85 -10.25 5.46 0.37
C CYS A 85 -10.44 6.89 0.90
N ARG A 86 -11.66 7.26 1.33
CA ARG A 86 -11.98 8.57 1.90
C ARG A 86 -11.53 8.67 3.35
N ASP A 87 -11.69 7.59 4.11
CA ASP A 87 -11.34 7.50 5.53
C ASP A 87 -9.84 7.27 5.76
N PHE A 88 -9.09 7.04 4.68
CA PHE A 88 -7.66 6.86 4.74
C PHE A 88 -6.96 8.11 5.28
N GLU A 89 -6.41 8.02 6.50
CA GLU A 89 -5.75 9.13 7.17
C GLU A 89 -4.37 9.42 6.56
N VAL A 90 -4.27 10.55 5.86
CA VAL A 90 -3.00 11.04 5.32
C VAL A 90 -2.12 11.52 6.45
N GLY A 91 -0.90 10.98 6.54
CA GLY A 91 0.00 11.23 7.68
C GLY A 91 -0.17 10.24 8.83
N GLY A 92 -1.23 9.43 8.82
CA GLY A 92 -1.41 8.34 9.79
C GLY A 92 -0.39 7.22 9.61
N GLU A 93 -0.39 6.28 10.55
CA GLU A 93 0.59 5.18 10.61
C GLU A 93 0.65 4.37 9.30
N ALA A 94 -0.52 4.01 8.74
CA ALA A 94 -0.60 3.28 7.48
C ALA A 94 -0.01 4.06 6.29
N CYS A 95 -0.21 5.39 6.26
CA CYS A 95 0.35 6.28 5.23
C CYS A 95 1.87 6.32 5.32
N VAL A 96 2.41 6.50 6.53
CA VAL A 96 3.86 6.51 6.77
C VAL A 96 4.47 5.18 6.36
N LYS A 97 3.87 4.06 6.77
CA LYS A 97 4.36 2.72 6.45
C LYS A 97 4.42 2.46 4.94
N MET A 98 3.35 2.81 4.20
CA MET A 98 3.35 2.67 2.74
C MET A 98 4.39 3.56 2.07
N ARG A 99 4.55 4.81 2.52
CA ARG A 99 5.55 5.74 1.97
C ARG A 99 6.97 5.21 2.17
N VAL A 100 7.30 4.75 3.37
CA VAL A 100 8.61 4.13 3.66
C VAL A 100 8.83 2.89 2.79
N GLY A 101 7.79 2.06 2.59
CA GLY A 101 7.86 0.86 1.75
C GLY A 101 8.27 1.15 0.30
N VAL A 102 7.90 2.33 -0.23
CA VAL A 102 8.26 2.77 -1.59
C VAL A 102 9.39 3.81 -1.64
N GLY A 103 10.08 4.06 -0.52
CA GLY A 103 11.20 5.00 -0.44
C GLY A 103 10.82 6.49 -0.40
N LEU A 104 9.56 6.82 -0.13
CA LEU A 104 9.10 8.20 0.10
C LEU A 104 9.26 8.59 1.58
N SER A 105 9.64 9.83 1.84
CA SER A 105 9.68 10.40 3.19
C SER A 105 8.28 10.49 3.80
N ALA A 106 8.17 10.46 5.13
CA ALA A 106 6.91 10.66 5.82
C ALA A 106 6.25 12.00 5.42
N PRO A 107 4.90 12.11 5.40
CA PRO A 107 4.23 13.37 5.13
C PRO A 107 4.63 14.41 6.18
N ALA A 108 4.77 15.67 5.78
CA ALA A 108 4.91 16.75 6.76
C ALA A 108 3.66 16.75 7.68
N PRO A 109 3.82 16.95 9.00
CA PRO A 109 2.67 17.01 9.89
C PRO A 109 1.76 18.15 9.46
N ALA A 110 0.45 17.89 9.40
CA ALA A 110 -0.55 18.90 9.09
C ALA A 110 -0.50 20.00 10.16
N GLY A 111 0.11 21.15 9.82
CA GLY A 111 0.11 22.35 10.66
C GLY A 111 1.40 22.71 11.41
N GLY A 112 2.54 22.07 11.17
CA GLY A 112 3.78 22.37 11.89
C GLY A 112 4.97 22.61 10.96
N SER A 113 5.60 23.78 11.08
CA SER A 113 6.86 24.15 10.43
C SER A 113 7.80 22.96 10.31
N ALA A 114 8.16 22.62 9.06
CA ALA A 114 9.10 21.57 8.75
C ALA A 114 10.42 21.84 9.49
N ARG A 115 10.70 21.07 10.55
CA ARG A 115 12.10 20.80 10.87
C ARG A 115 12.59 19.81 9.82
N VAL A 116 13.29 20.39 8.85
CA VAL A 116 14.14 19.70 7.90
C VAL A 116 14.92 18.63 8.66
N CYS A 117 14.64 17.36 8.38
CA CYS A 117 15.61 16.30 8.64
C CYS A 117 16.74 16.52 7.64
N ASP A 118 17.71 17.37 8.00
CA ASP A 118 18.98 17.45 7.29
C ASP A 118 19.64 16.08 7.44
N GLY A 119 19.92 15.43 6.30
CA GLY A 119 20.61 14.15 6.20
C GLY A 119 22.08 14.19 6.66
N SER A 120 22.45 15.15 7.50
CA SER A 120 23.78 15.33 8.06
C SER A 120 23.81 14.87 9.52
N SER A 121 23.47 13.61 9.77
CA SER A 121 23.89 12.91 10.98
C SER A 121 24.23 11.48 10.63
N ARG A 122 25.50 11.32 10.21
CA ARG A 122 26.27 10.09 10.37
C ARG A 122 25.93 9.48 11.73
N LEU A 123 25.23 8.36 11.75
CA LEU A 123 25.34 7.41 12.85
C LEU A 123 26.69 6.72 12.71
N GLN A 124 27.73 7.38 13.22
CA GLN A 124 28.86 6.70 13.80
C GLN A 124 28.41 6.19 15.17
N ASN A 125 28.44 4.87 15.35
CA ASN A 125 28.78 4.10 16.55
C ASN A 125 28.19 2.69 16.35
N THR A 126 28.96 1.70 15.86
CA THR A 126 29.82 0.82 16.67
C THR A 126 29.31 0.62 18.09
N GLU A 127 28.50 -0.42 18.29
CA GLU A 127 28.67 -1.48 19.30
C GLU A 127 27.40 -2.35 19.34
N VAL A 128 27.40 -3.43 18.55
CA VAL A 128 26.68 -4.67 18.90
C VAL A 128 27.59 -5.83 18.53
N LEU A 129 28.65 -5.98 19.34
CA LEU A 129 29.33 -7.26 19.48
C LEU A 129 28.66 -7.99 20.65
N HIS A 130 28.45 -9.30 20.48
CA HIS A 130 27.82 -10.26 21.39
C HIS A 130 26.30 -10.36 21.29
N LEU A 131 25.84 -11.33 20.49
CA LEU A 131 25.20 -12.57 20.99
C LEU A 131 24.89 -13.46 19.77
N LEU A 132 25.90 -14.22 19.32
CA LEU A 132 25.68 -15.45 18.54
C LEU A 132 25.77 -16.60 19.55
N PRO A 133 24.76 -17.49 19.67
CA PRO A 133 24.99 -18.80 20.25
C PRO A 133 25.69 -19.71 19.24
N ASP A 134 26.69 -20.43 19.75
CA ASP A 134 27.61 -21.30 19.03
C ASP A 134 26.96 -22.29 18.06
N ALA A 135 27.58 -22.37 16.88
CA ALA A 135 27.44 -23.51 15.98
C ALA A 135 28.08 -24.74 16.63
N GLY A 136 27.27 -25.76 16.95
CA GLY A 136 27.82 -27.01 17.46
C GLY A 136 26.77 -28.03 17.87
N SER A 137 26.04 -28.62 16.93
CA SER A 137 25.54 -30.01 17.06
C SER A 137 25.09 -30.58 15.72
N THR A 138 25.64 -31.74 15.41
CA THR A 138 25.50 -32.62 14.24
C THR A 138 24.06 -32.87 13.75
N PRO A 139 23.83 -33.10 12.44
CA PRO A 139 22.53 -33.55 11.94
C PRO A 139 22.29 -35.01 12.33
N ALA A 140 21.19 -35.25 13.05
CA ALA A 140 20.66 -36.58 13.30
C ALA A 140 20.18 -37.21 11.99
N ARG A 141 20.66 -38.43 11.74
CA ARG A 141 20.30 -39.27 10.59
C ARG A 141 18.81 -39.58 10.62
N TYR A 142 18.11 -39.27 9.53
CA TYR A 142 16.78 -39.81 9.27
C TYR A 142 16.93 -41.29 8.88
N SER A 143 16.75 -42.18 9.85
CA SER A 143 16.58 -43.62 9.58
C SER A 143 15.16 -43.84 9.04
N ALA A 144 15.07 -44.22 7.77
CA ALA A 144 13.87 -44.82 7.21
C ALA A 144 13.50 -46.07 8.04
N ARG A 145 12.23 -46.15 8.48
CA ARG A 145 11.62 -47.40 8.95
C ARG A 145 10.80 -48.00 7.80
N PRO A 146 10.91 -49.31 7.54
CA PRO A 146 9.94 -50.03 6.73
C PRO A 146 8.78 -50.48 7.62
N GLY A 147 7.57 -50.47 7.06
CA GLY A 147 6.34 -50.97 7.67
C GLY A 147 5.19 -50.82 6.69
#